data_AF-Q5LAI4-F1
#
_entry.id   AF-Q5LAI4-F1
#
_cell.length_a   1.000
_cell.length_b   1.000
_cell.length_c   1.000
_cell.angle_alpha   90.00
_cell.angle_beta   90.00
_cell.angle_gamma   90.00
#
_symmetry.space_group_name_H-M   'P 1'
#
loop_
_entity.id
_entity.type
_entity.pdbx_description
1 polymer ?
#
loop_
_entity_poly.entity_id
_entity_poly.type
_entity_poly.pdbx_seq_one_letter_code
_entity_poly.pdbx_strand_id
1 'polypeptide(L)'
;MIEQQMPFRRILLTSDTFQILKEGQIISTFNKCGIFYCQRGSVEVSLEGCHYHIKPGDVYIYMASTLVHLLHKSEDAEGIMVEVDFYYILPIVNKVINVESQLFMRKNPCVSLSGEQCAHFEYLLNNLWDRINAEDCQKENVQYQHLKLELIKSMGQTICYEILNMYFTNQPLQPLQQGKKDVVFQNFMLSLFRFYRKERDVSFYARMQHITPRYFSAIIKEKTGDSALQWIVRMVITEAKQLLEESDLSIKEIADQLNFPTQSFFGKYFKQYVGVSPKEYRNNAATTRIKR
;
A
#
# COMPACT_ATOMS: atom_id res chain seq x y z
N MET A 1 25.71 5.85 3.42
CA MET A 1 24.39 6.52 3.27
C MET A 1 23.68 6.07 1.99
N ILE A 2 23.49 4.77 1.77
CA ILE A 2 22.79 4.20 0.58
C ILE A 2 21.40 3.64 0.96
N GLU A 3 21.13 3.42 2.25
CA GLU A 3 19.85 2.89 2.74
C GLU A 3 18.64 3.79 2.48
N GLN A 4 18.83 5.09 2.20
CA GLN A 4 17.72 6.02 1.91
C GLN A 4 17.27 6.05 0.43
N GLN A 5 17.82 5.19 -0.45
CA GLN A 5 17.47 5.18 -1.88
C GLN A 5 16.85 3.87 -2.40
N MET A 6 16.79 2.81 -1.59
CA MET A 6 16.21 1.54 -2.04
C MET A 6 14.68 1.59 -1.99
N PRO A 7 13.97 1.46 -3.12
CA PRO A 7 12.52 1.53 -3.14
C PRO A 7 11.86 0.23 -2.67
N PHE A 8 12.63 -0.82 -2.39
CA PHE A 8 12.14 -2.14 -1.98
C PHE A 8 12.62 -2.49 -0.58
N ARG A 9 11.76 -3.16 0.18
CA ARG A 9 12.11 -3.81 1.43
C ARG A 9 11.56 -5.23 1.44
N ARG A 10 12.41 -6.21 1.76
CA ARG A 10 11.96 -7.59 2.04
C ARG A 10 11.83 -7.80 3.53
N ILE A 11 10.79 -8.52 3.88
CA ILE A 11 10.62 -9.08 5.21
C ILE A 11 10.38 -10.58 5.00
N LEU A 12 11.33 -11.37 5.49
CA LEU A 12 11.20 -12.82 5.54
C LEU A 12 10.40 -13.19 6.78
N LEU A 13 9.26 -13.81 6.54
CA LEU A 13 8.35 -14.25 7.56
C LEU A 13 8.52 -15.76 7.67
N THR A 14 9.41 -16.18 8.56
CA THR A 14 9.61 -17.57 8.94
C THR A 14 8.70 -17.91 10.11
N SER A 15 8.52 -19.19 10.42
CA SER A 15 7.68 -19.62 11.55
C SER A 15 8.01 -18.83 12.85
N ASP A 16 9.30 -18.58 13.12
CA ASP A 16 9.76 -17.82 14.30
C ASP A 16 9.50 -16.32 14.20
N THR A 17 9.78 -15.67 13.07
CA THR A 17 9.56 -14.21 12.95
C THR A 17 8.08 -13.87 12.81
N PHE A 18 7.30 -14.77 12.21
CA PHE A 18 5.87 -14.62 12.06
C PHE A 18 5.14 -14.80 13.40
N GLN A 19 5.70 -15.54 14.37
CA GLN A 19 5.20 -15.57 15.75
C GLN A 19 5.26 -14.22 16.47
N ILE A 20 6.17 -13.33 16.07
CA ILE A 20 6.29 -11.99 16.68
C ILE A 20 5.11 -11.09 16.25
N LEU A 21 4.54 -11.33 15.06
CA LEU A 21 3.37 -10.60 14.59
C LEU A 21 2.14 -11.02 15.39
N LYS A 22 1.53 -10.02 16.04
CA LYS A 22 0.33 -10.24 16.86
C LYS A 22 -0.92 -10.20 15.99
N GLU A 23 -1.89 -11.05 16.31
CA GLU A 23 -3.23 -10.94 15.73
C GLU A 23 -3.84 -9.57 16.07
N GLY A 24 -4.57 -9.00 15.10
CA GLY A 24 -5.08 -7.64 15.12
C GLY A 24 -4.07 -6.54 14.76
N GLN A 25 -2.78 -6.85 14.58
CA GLN A 25 -1.77 -5.88 14.18
C GLN A 25 -1.93 -5.45 12.71
N ILE A 26 -1.68 -4.18 12.41
CA ILE A 26 -1.56 -3.71 11.03
C ILE A 26 -0.22 -4.19 10.47
N ILE A 27 -0.24 -4.82 9.29
CA ILE A 27 0.96 -5.33 8.61
C ILE A 27 1.33 -4.49 7.38
N SER A 28 0.46 -3.56 6.96
CA SER A 28 0.69 -2.65 5.85
C SER A 28 1.28 -1.31 6.31
N THR A 29 2.26 -0.79 5.55
CA THR A 29 2.75 0.57 5.76
C THR A 29 1.94 1.59 4.94
N PHE A 30 1.48 2.69 5.55
CA PHE A 30 0.62 3.69 4.91
C PHE A 30 1.06 4.14 3.50
N ASN A 31 2.35 4.49 3.36
CA ASN A 31 2.93 5.08 2.15
C ASN A 31 3.58 4.04 1.22
N LYS A 32 3.32 2.75 1.43
CA LYS A 32 3.91 1.69 0.62
C LYS A 32 2.82 0.83 0.01
N CYS A 33 3.06 0.40 -1.22
CA CYS A 33 2.37 -0.76 -1.75
C CYS A 33 3.18 -2.00 -1.36
N GLY A 34 2.59 -3.17 -1.44
CA GLY A 34 3.36 -4.37 -1.23
C GLY A 34 2.61 -5.62 -1.56
N ILE A 35 3.32 -6.72 -1.40
CA ILE A 35 2.81 -8.06 -1.57
C ILE A 35 3.20 -8.91 -0.39
N PHE A 36 2.38 -9.92 -0.12
CA PHE A 36 2.73 -11.05 0.72
C PHE A 36 2.51 -12.33 -0.09
N TYR A 37 3.57 -13.11 -0.27
CA TYR A 37 3.53 -14.41 -0.93
C TYR A 37 3.65 -15.51 0.13
N CYS A 38 2.63 -16.36 0.21
CA CYS A 38 2.56 -17.44 1.19
C CYS A 38 3.25 -18.70 0.64
N GLN A 39 4.24 -19.20 1.36
CA GLN A 39 4.99 -20.40 1.01
C GLN A 39 4.50 -21.63 1.77
N ARG A 40 4.13 -21.47 3.05
CA ARG A 40 3.64 -22.54 3.91
C ARG A 40 2.59 -22.02 4.90
N GLY A 41 1.83 -22.96 5.46
CA GLY A 41 0.77 -22.66 6.42
C GLY A 41 -0.40 -21.90 5.82
N SER A 42 -1.04 -21.06 6.63
CA SER A 42 -2.15 -20.20 6.19
C SER A 42 -2.18 -18.90 6.97
N VAL A 43 -2.65 -17.85 6.32
CA VAL A 43 -2.76 -16.50 6.90
C VAL A 43 -4.14 -15.94 6.58
N GLU A 44 -4.82 -15.39 7.57
CA GLU A 44 -6.04 -14.63 7.38
C GLU A 44 -5.76 -13.16 7.67
N VAL A 45 -6.14 -12.30 6.73
CA VAL A 45 -6.02 -10.84 6.88
C VAL A 45 -7.37 -10.17 6.66
N SER A 46 -7.53 -8.99 7.22
CA SER A 46 -8.66 -8.12 6.90
C SER A 46 -8.21 -6.83 6.25
N LEU A 47 -8.97 -6.39 5.26
CA LEU A 47 -8.84 -5.09 4.62
C LEU A 47 -10.22 -4.45 4.57
N GLU A 48 -10.37 -3.30 5.25
CA GLU A 48 -11.64 -2.56 5.32
C GLU A 48 -12.84 -3.41 5.81
N GLY A 49 -12.56 -4.41 6.66
CA GLY A 49 -13.58 -5.32 7.21
C GLY A 49 -13.91 -6.53 6.31
N CYS A 50 -13.34 -6.61 5.11
CA CYS A 50 -13.38 -7.82 4.28
C CYS A 50 -12.25 -8.77 4.69
N HIS A 51 -12.57 -10.05 4.84
CA HIS A 51 -11.61 -11.09 5.25
C HIS A 51 -11.06 -11.81 4.02
N TYR A 52 -9.76 -12.09 4.03
CA TYR A 52 -9.06 -12.80 2.96
C TYR A 52 -8.22 -13.91 3.58
N HIS A 53 -8.44 -15.12 3.10
CA HIS A 53 -7.65 -16.29 3.47
C HIS A 53 -6.59 -16.54 2.41
N ILE A 54 -5.33 -16.62 2.84
CA ILE A 54 -4.14 -16.74 2.01
C ILE A 54 -3.50 -18.08 2.33
N LYS A 55 -3.39 -18.95 1.32
CA LYS A 55 -2.82 -20.30 1.42
C LYS A 55 -1.53 -20.40 0.60
N PRO A 56 -0.77 -21.51 0.70
CA PRO A 56 0.49 -21.66 -0.02
C PRO A 56 0.29 -21.51 -1.53
N GLY A 57 1.15 -20.72 -2.17
CA GLY A 57 1.05 -20.36 -3.58
C GLY A 57 0.19 -19.12 -3.86
N ASP A 58 -0.48 -18.56 -2.86
CA ASP A 58 -1.20 -17.29 -3.03
C ASP A 58 -0.29 -16.08 -2.86
N VAL A 59 -0.57 -15.05 -3.66
CA VAL A 59 -0.03 -13.70 -3.50
C VAL A 59 -1.16 -12.76 -3.09
N TYR A 60 -0.99 -12.08 -1.97
CA TYR A 60 -1.85 -11.00 -1.51
C TYR A 60 -1.21 -9.65 -1.78
N ILE A 61 -1.89 -8.79 -2.55
CA ILE A 61 -1.43 -7.47 -2.97
C ILE A 61 -2.16 -6.40 -2.16
N TYR A 62 -1.42 -5.51 -1.50
CA TYR A 62 -1.99 -4.35 -0.84
C TYR A 62 -1.46 -3.04 -1.41
N MET A 63 -2.36 -2.06 -1.48
CA MET A 63 -2.09 -0.73 -2.02
C MET A 63 -1.72 0.22 -0.89
N ALA A 64 -0.96 1.26 -1.21
CA ALA A 64 -0.76 2.37 -0.29
C ALA A 64 -2.12 2.96 0.14
N SER A 65 -2.16 3.58 1.32
CA SER A 65 -3.37 4.11 1.98
C SER A 65 -4.45 3.06 2.28
N THR A 66 -4.02 1.82 2.56
CA THR A 66 -4.88 0.75 3.09
C THR A 66 -4.35 0.28 4.43
N LEU A 67 -5.25 -0.21 5.29
CA LEU A 67 -4.90 -0.85 6.56
C LEU A 67 -5.24 -2.33 6.45
N VAL A 68 -4.20 -3.15 6.36
CA VAL A 68 -4.31 -4.59 6.35
C VAL A 68 -4.01 -5.08 7.76
N HIS A 69 -4.99 -5.69 8.41
CA HIS A 69 -4.80 -6.28 9.73
C HIS A 69 -4.60 -7.77 9.60
N LEU A 70 -3.57 -8.32 10.25
CA LEU A 70 -3.42 -9.75 10.43
C LEU A 70 -4.49 -10.24 11.40
N LEU A 71 -5.35 -11.17 10.98
CA LEU A 71 -6.41 -11.71 11.84
C LEU A 71 -5.99 -13.02 12.48
N HIS A 72 -5.48 -13.95 11.68
CA HIS A 72 -5.09 -15.28 12.12
C HIS A 72 -3.91 -15.80 11.29
N LYS A 73 -3.13 -16.70 11.87
CA LYS A 73 -2.06 -17.41 11.18
C LYS A 73 -1.89 -18.82 11.74
N SER A 74 -1.54 -19.79 10.88
CA SER A 74 -1.10 -21.09 11.37
C SER A 74 0.31 -21.01 11.99
N GLU A 75 0.66 -22.01 12.81
CA GLU A 75 1.96 -22.07 13.48
C GLU A 75 3.13 -22.23 12.51
N ASP A 76 2.90 -22.91 11.38
CA ASP A 76 3.85 -23.17 10.31
C ASP A 76 3.80 -22.15 9.17
N ALA A 77 3.14 -21.01 9.39
CA ALA A 77 2.98 -19.98 8.38
C ALA A 77 4.32 -19.35 8.02
N GLU A 78 4.68 -19.44 6.74
CA GLU A 78 5.90 -18.87 6.17
C GLU A 78 5.59 -18.14 4.88
N GLY A 79 6.32 -17.06 4.61
CA GLY A 79 6.15 -16.28 3.39
C GLY A 79 7.14 -15.15 3.22
N ILE A 80 7.04 -14.51 2.07
CA ILE A 80 7.88 -13.37 1.69
C ILE A 80 6.97 -12.15 1.57
N MET A 81 7.24 -11.13 2.38
CA MET A 81 6.62 -9.83 2.23
C MET A 81 7.59 -8.87 1.54
N VAL A 82 7.10 -8.17 0.53
CA VAL A 82 7.86 -7.16 -0.21
C VAL A 82 7.09 -5.86 -0.16
N GLU A 83 7.67 -4.84 0.47
CA GLU A 83 7.14 -3.48 0.45
C GLU A 83 7.86 -2.66 -0.62
N VAL A 84 7.10 -1.81 -1.30
CA VAL A 84 7.57 -0.95 -2.38
C VAL A 84 7.09 0.47 -2.16
N ASP A 85 8.00 1.43 -2.31
CA ASP A 85 7.70 2.84 -2.15
C ASP A 85 6.68 3.34 -3.19
N PHE A 86 5.64 4.05 -2.72
CA PHE A 86 4.51 4.45 -3.56
C PHE A 86 4.94 5.26 -4.79
N TYR A 87 5.86 6.21 -4.62
CA TYR A 87 6.31 7.08 -5.71
C TYR A 87 7.14 6.35 -6.76
N TYR A 88 7.79 5.24 -6.39
CA TYR A 88 8.52 4.41 -7.33
C TYR A 88 7.57 3.49 -8.13
N ILE A 89 6.61 2.85 -7.44
CA ILE A 89 5.76 1.83 -8.06
C ILE A 89 4.63 2.43 -8.91
N LEU A 90 4.09 3.58 -8.52
CA LEU A 90 2.91 4.14 -9.17
C LEU A 90 3.12 4.44 -10.66
N PRO A 91 4.23 5.07 -11.11
CA PRO A 91 4.48 5.30 -12.54
C PRO A 91 4.65 4.01 -13.35
N ILE A 92 5.04 2.90 -12.72
CA ILE A 92 5.16 1.58 -13.35
C ILE A 92 3.76 1.01 -13.58
N VAL A 93 2.99 0.91 -12.51
CA VAL A 93 1.62 0.39 -12.51
C VAL A 93 0.73 1.20 -13.48
N ASN A 94 0.80 2.53 -13.43
CA ASN A 94 0.01 3.43 -14.27
C ASN A 94 0.28 3.32 -15.77
N LYS A 95 1.36 2.65 -16.22
CA LYS A 95 1.61 2.42 -17.65
C LYS A 95 0.80 1.27 -18.23
N VAL A 96 0.36 0.34 -17.37
CA VAL A 96 -0.19 -0.95 -17.81
C VAL A 96 -1.59 -1.23 -17.27
N ILE A 97 -2.03 -0.51 -16.23
CA ILE A 97 -3.39 -0.64 -15.69
C ILE A 97 -4.10 0.71 -15.56
N ASN A 98 -5.42 0.69 -15.78
CA ASN A 98 -6.31 1.83 -15.61
C ASN A 98 -6.91 1.89 -14.19
N VAL A 99 -7.76 2.89 -13.94
CA VAL A 99 -8.35 3.10 -12.61
C VAL A 99 -9.28 1.96 -12.22
N GLU A 100 -10.08 1.47 -13.15
CA GLU A 100 -11.03 0.39 -12.90
C GLU A 100 -10.30 -0.91 -12.48
N SER A 101 -9.20 -1.28 -13.15
CA SER A 101 -8.35 -2.41 -12.74
C SER A 101 -7.69 -2.18 -11.39
N GLN A 102 -7.22 -0.97 -11.08
CA GLN A 102 -6.67 -0.64 -9.75
C GLN A 102 -7.70 -0.86 -8.64
N LEU A 103 -8.94 -0.42 -8.85
CA LEU A 103 -10.03 -0.58 -7.89
C LEU A 103 -10.48 -2.03 -7.78
N PHE A 104 -10.46 -2.78 -8.89
CA PHE A 104 -10.73 -4.21 -8.88
C PHE A 104 -9.69 -4.95 -8.04
N MET A 105 -8.40 -4.69 -8.24
CA MET A 105 -7.32 -5.31 -7.47
C MET A 105 -7.41 -4.97 -5.98
N ARG A 106 -7.80 -3.74 -5.62
CA ARG A 106 -8.05 -3.37 -4.21
C ARG A 106 -9.16 -4.19 -3.56
N LYS A 107 -10.19 -4.59 -4.33
CA LYS A 107 -11.32 -5.40 -3.84
C LYS A 107 -11.05 -6.91 -3.93
N ASN A 108 -10.13 -7.31 -4.79
CA ASN A 108 -9.74 -8.70 -5.03
C ASN A 108 -8.21 -8.83 -4.89
N PRO A 109 -7.64 -8.57 -3.70
CA PRO A 109 -6.19 -8.47 -3.52
C PRO A 109 -5.45 -9.81 -3.60
N CYS A 110 -6.15 -10.93 -3.49
CA CYS A 110 -5.55 -12.26 -3.44
C CYS A 110 -5.62 -12.95 -4.80
N VAL A 111 -4.52 -13.53 -5.25
CA VAL A 111 -4.44 -14.37 -6.46
C VAL A 111 -3.68 -15.65 -6.16
N SER A 112 -4.20 -16.79 -6.63
CA SER A 112 -3.50 -18.08 -6.55
C SER A 112 -2.61 -18.27 -7.77
N LEU A 113 -1.34 -18.61 -7.55
CA LEU A 113 -0.38 -18.88 -8.61
C LEU A 113 -0.33 -20.38 -8.95
N SER A 114 -0.03 -20.70 -10.21
CA SER A 114 0.32 -22.07 -10.60
C SER A 114 1.70 -22.47 -10.06
N GLY A 115 2.01 -23.77 -10.01
CA GLY A 115 3.34 -24.22 -9.56
C GLY A 115 4.50 -23.66 -10.39
N GLU A 116 4.31 -23.48 -11.70
CA GLU A 116 5.29 -22.82 -12.58
C GLU A 116 5.43 -21.34 -12.25
N GLN A 117 4.33 -20.63 -12.03
CA GLN A 117 4.34 -19.23 -11.62
C GLN A 117 5.01 -19.04 -10.26
N CYS A 118 4.76 -19.92 -9.29
CA CYS A 118 5.43 -19.88 -7.98
C CYS A 118 6.95 -20.00 -8.13
N ALA A 119 7.42 -21.01 -8.87
CA ALA A 119 8.85 -21.23 -9.09
C ALA A 119 9.51 -20.05 -9.81
N HIS A 120 8.84 -19.50 -10.83
CA HIS A 120 9.32 -18.32 -11.54
C HIS A 120 9.37 -17.09 -10.64
N PHE A 121 8.32 -16.87 -9.85
CA PHE A 121 8.21 -15.74 -8.95
C PHE A 121 9.29 -15.77 -7.86
N GLU A 122 9.50 -16.92 -7.22
CA GLU A 122 10.57 -17.12 -6.24
C GLU A 122 11.96 -16.91 -6.85
N TYR A 123 12.19 -17.37 -8.08
CA TYR A 123 13.43 -17.12 -8.80
C TYR A 123 13.69 -15.62 -8.99
N LEU A 124 12.69 -14.87 -9.47
CA LEU A 124 12.83 -13.42 -9.68
C LEU A 124 13.12 -12.68 -8.37
N LEU A 125 12.38 -13.02 -7.31
CA LEU A 125 12.61 -12.47 -5.98
C LEU A 125 14.03 -12.75 -5.52
N ASN A 126 14.46 -14.01 -5.48
CA ASN A 126 15.80 -14.36 -5.01
C ASN A 126 16.89 -13.67 -5.84
N ASN A 127 16.75 -13.61 -7.17
CA ASN A 127 17.69 -12.91 -8.03
C ASN A 127 17.81 -11.40 -7.70
N LEU A 128 16.70 -10.73 -7.40
CA LEU A 128 16.70 -9.34 -6.94
C LEU A 128 17.47 -9.19 -5.62
N TRP A 129 17.22 -10.05 -4.64
CA TRP A 129 17.90 -9.96 -3.35
C TRP A 129 19.37 -10.32 -3.39
N ASP A 130 19.75 -11.31 -4.20
CA ASP A 130 21.16 -11.62 -4.44
C ASP A 130 21.88 -10.39 -5.01
N ARG A 131 21.24 -9.67 -5.93
CA ARG A 131 21.80 -8.44 -6.48
C ARG A 131 21.90 -7.30 -5.46
N ILE A 132 20.89 -7.15 -4.60
CA ILE A 132 20.89 -6.15 -3.52
C ILE A 132 22.01 -6.44 -2.52
N ASN A 133 22.18 -7.71 -2.14
CA ASN A 133 23.11 -8.15 -1.11
C ASN A 133 24.54 -8.39 -1.62
N ALA A 134 24.75 -8.44 -2.95
CA ALA A 134 26.07 -8.61 -3.54
C ALA A 134 27.06 -7.56 -2.99
N GLU A 135 28.18 -8.05 -2.46
CA GLU A 135 29.24 -7.22 -1.90
C GLU A 135 29.82 -6.28 -2.97
N ASP A 136 29.92 -5.00 -2.64
CA ASP A 136 30.52 -4.01 -3.52
C ASP A 136 32.05 -4.07 -3.41
N CYS A 137 32.70 -4.62 -4.43
CA CYS A 137 34.17 -4.54 -4.56
C CYS A 137 34.66 -3.11 -4.87
N GLN A 138 33.75 -2.20 -5.27
CA GLN A 138 34.06 -0.84 -5.72
C GLN A 138 33.24 0.23 -4.99
N LYS A 139 33.16 0.15 -3.65
CA LYS A 139 32.31 1.02 -2.79
C LYS A 139 32.48 2.53 -2.99
N GLU A 140 33.56 3.00 -3.61
CA GLU A 140 33.86 4.43 -3.79
C GLU A 140 33.43 5.00 -5.17
N ASN A 141 33.08 4.15 -6.15
CA ASN A 141 32.71 4.61 -7.48
C ASN A 141 31.22 5.00 -7.55
N VAL A 142 30.94 6.30 -7.54
CA VAL A 142 29.58 6.87 -7.62
C VAL A 142 28.81 6.42 -8.86
N GLN A 143 29.48 6.31 -10.02
CA GLN A 143 28.83 5.87 -11.26
C GLN A 143 28.40 4.39 -11.16
N TYR A 144 29.25 3.55 -10.58
CA TYR A 144 28.93 2.14 -10.34
C TYR A 144 27.74 1.99 -9.39
N GLN A 145 27.71 2.76 -8.29
CA GLN A 145 26.59 2.76 -7.34
C GLN A 145 25.27 3.18 -8.03
N HIS A 146 25.32 4.25 -8.84
CA HIS A 146 24.15 4.70 -9.59
C HIS A 146 23.64 3.64 -10.57
N LEU A 147 24.53 3.03 -11.35
CA LEU A 147 24.17 1.95 -12.27
C LEU A 147 23.60 0.73 -11.53
N LYS A 148 24.21 0.33 -10.41
CA LYS A 148 23.70 -0.77 -9.57
C LYS A 148 22.28 -0.48 -9.11
N LEU A 149 22.00 0.75 -8.66
CA LEU A 149 20.67 1.15 -8.24
C LEU A 149 19.65 1.12 -9.40
N GLU A 150 20.00 1.63 -10.58
CA GLU A 150 19.10 1.60 -11.75
C GLU A 150 18.83 0.17 -12.24
N LEU A 151 19.82 -0.73 -12.15
CA LEU A 151 19.61 -2.16 -12.42
C LEU A 151 18.64 -2.79 -11.41
N ILE A 152 18.81 -2.52 -10.12
CA ILE A 152 17.92 -3.02 -9.06
C ILE A 152 16.49 -2.49 -9.26
N LYS A 153 16.34 -1.20 -9.60
CA LYS A 153 15.05 -0.62 -9.98
C LYS A 153 14.47 -1.28 -11.22
N SER A 154 15.28 -1.58 -12.24
CA SER A 154 14.79 -2.26 -13.45
C SER A 154 14.31 -3.68 -13.15
N MET A 155 15.04 -4.42 -12.30
CA MET A 155 14.65 -5.77 -11.86
C MET A 155 13.36 -5.76 -11.05
N GLY A 156 13.21 -4.83 -10.10
CA GLY A 156 11.96 -4.72 -9.35
C GLY A 156 10.78 -4.23 -10.20
N GLN A 157 11.03 -3.43 -11.24
CA GLN A 157 10.02 -3.10 -12.24
C GLN A 157 9.57 -4.34 -13.02
N THR A 158 10.51 -5.19 -13.44
CA THR A 158 10.18 -6.47 -14.08
C THR A 158 9.32 -7.34 -13.16
N ILE A 159 9.69 -7.47 -11.88
CA ILE A 159 8.89 -8.20 -10.89
C ILE A 159 7.48 -7.62 -10.76
N CYS A 160 7.34 -6.29 -10.73
CA CYS A 160 6.02 -5.65 -10.68
C CYS A 160 5.16 -6.04 -11.90
N TYR A 161 5.72 -5.98 -13.10
CA TYR A 161 4.98 -6.37 -14.30
C TYR A 161 4.65 -7.85 -14.33
N GLU A 162 5.54 -8.70 -13.82
CA GLU A 162 5.30 -10.14 -13.75
C GLU A 162 4.17 -10.47 -12.75
N ILE A 163 4.15 -9.81 -11.59
CA ILE A 163 3.04 -9.96 -10.63
C ILE A 163 1.72 -9.53 -11.26
N LEU A 164 1.71 -8.40 -11.98
CA LEU A 164 0.50 -7.95 -12.68
C LEU A 164 0.08 -8.93 -13.79
N ASN A 165 1.05 -9.46 -14.55
CA ASN A 165 0.82 -10.47 -15.58
C ASN A 165 0.19 -11.74 -14.98
N MET A 166 0.78 -12.26 -13.90
CA MET A 166 0.26 -13.40 -13.14
C MET A 166 -1.14 -13.12 -12.58
N TYR A 167 -1.36 -11.90 -12.04
CA TYR A 167 -2.66 -11.49 -11.53
C TYR A 167 -3.73 -11.53 -12.62
N PHE A 168 -3.53 -10.85 -13.75
CA PHE A 168 -4.51 -10.79 -14.83
C PHE A 168 -4.65 -12.11 -15.61
N THR A 169 -3.63 -12.96 -15.60
CA THR A 169 -3.73 -14.32 -16.17
C THR A 169 -4.68 -15.19 -15.36
N ASN A 170 -4.60 -15.12 -14.03
CA ASN A 170 -5.42 -15.93 -13.13
C ASN A 170 -6.77 -15.27 -12.78
N GLN A 171 -6.90 -13.96 -12.97
CA GLN A 171 -8.11 -13.18 -12.79
C GLN A 171 -8.34 -12.29 -14.02
N PRO A 172 -8.79 -12.88 -15.14
CA PRO A 172 -8.95 -12.14 -16.38
C PRO A 172 -9.99 -11.03 -16.21
N LEU A 173 -9.52 -9.79 -16.34
CA LEU A 173 -10.36 -8.62 -16.52
C LEU A 173 -10.56 -8.38 -18.01
N GLN A 174 -11.69 -7.78 -18.38
CA GLN A 174 -11.84 -7.29 -19.74
C GLN A 174 -10.73 -6.27 -20.04
N PRO A 175 -10.11 -6.32 -21.23
CA PRO A 175 -9.07 -5.37 -21.61
C PRO A 175 -9.68 -3.97 -21.65
N LEU A 176 -9.26 -3.13 -20.73
CA LEU A 176 -9.68 -1.74 -20.68
C LEU A 176 -8.54 -0.85 -21.17
N GLN A 177 -8.83 -0.01 -22.17
CA GLN A 177 -7.87 0.97 -22.66
C GLN A 177 -7.71 2.10 -21.65
N GLN A 178 -6.47 2.50 -21.39
CA GLN A 178 -6.19 3.70 -20.60
C GLN A 178 -6.63 4.95 -21.35
N GLY A 179 -7.43 5.79 -20.71
CA GLY A 179 -7.91 7.05 -21.27
C GLY A 179 -7.31 8.29 -20.61
N LYS A 180 -7.52 9.45 -21.22
CA LYS A 180 -7.12 10.76 -20.66
C LYS A 180 -7.68 11.01 -19.25
N LYS A 181 -8.85 10.45 -18.94
CA LYS A 181 -9.49 10.54 -17.62
C LYS A 181 -8.76 9.74 -16.55
N ASP A 182 -8.13 8.63 -16.91
CA ASP A 182 -7.29 7.84 -15.99
C ASP A 182 -6.07 8.65 -15.54
N VAL A 183 -5.44 9.38 -16.47
CA VAL A 183 -4.31 10.27 -16.16
C VAL A 183 -4.69 11.33 -15.12
N VAL A 184 -5.90 11.88 -15.18
CA VAL A 184 -6.39 12.86 -14.20
C VAL A 184 -6.50 12.26 -12.80
N PHE A 185 -7.03 11.04 -12.69
CA PHE A 185 -7.06 10.32 -11.41
C PHE A 185 -5.67 9.95 -10.92
N GLN A 186 -4.79 9.47 -11.80
CA GLN A 186 -3.42 9.10 -11.45
C GLN A 186 -2.62 10.30 -10.90
N ASN A 187 -2.74 11.46 -11.55
CA ASN A 187 -2.14 12.71 -11.09
C ASN A 187 -2.79 13.21 -9.78
N PHE A 188 -4.09 12.99 -9.61
CA PHE A 188 -4.75 13.25 -8.33
C PHE A 188 -4.16 12.38 -7.23
N MET A 189 -3.98 11.07 -7.44
CA MET A 189 -3.41 10.20 -6.41
C MET A 189 -1.99 10.63 -6.03
N LEU A 190 -1.14 10.98 -7.00
CA LEU A 190 0.21 11.52 -6.74
C LEU A 190 0.19 12.78 -5.86
N SER A 191 -0.62 13.77 -6.26
CA SER A 191 -0.75 15.02 -5.51
C SER A 191 -1.43 14.80 -4.16
N LEU A 192 -2.41 13.91 -4.08
CA LEU A 192 -3.10 13.56 -2.84
C LEU A 192 -2.11 12.99 -1.82
N PHE A 193 -1.35 11.94 -2.17
CA PHE A 193 -0.33 11.36 -1.29
C PHE A 193 0.70 12.39 -0.81
N ARG A 194 1.01 13.39 -1.64
CA ARG A 194 1.96 14.44 -1.29
C ARG A 194 1.38 15.50 -0.35
N PHE A 195 0.10 15.84 -0.49
CA PHE A 195 -0.45 17.06 0.12
C PHE A 195 -1.61 16.86 1.09
N TYR A 196 -2.22 15.68 1.21
CA TYR A 196 -3.46 15.44 1.98
C TYR A 196 -3.42 15.91 3.45
N ARG A 197 -2.24 15.91 4.09
CA ARG A 197 -2.08 16.42 5.47
C ARG A 197 -2.38 17.91 5.55
N LYS A 198 -1.93 18.69 4.56
CA LYS A 198 -2.07 20.16 4.54
C LYS A 198 -3.31 20.61 3.77
N GLU A 199 -3.56 19.98 2.63
CA GLU A 199 -4.56 20.39 1.66
C GLU A 199 -5.75 19.43 1.69
N ARG A 200 -6.93 19.96 2.01
CA ARG A 200 -8.17 19.19 2.07
C ARG A 200 -9.27 19.70 1.14
N ASP A 201 -8.98 20.75 0.37
CA ASP A 201 -9.89 21.34 -0.61
C ASP A 201 -9.72 20.67 -1.97
N VAL A 202 -10.81 20.16 -2.53
CA VAL A 202 -10.87 19.59 -3.88
C VAL A 202 -10.36 20.59 -4.94
N SER A 203 -10.60 21.89 -4.74
CA SER A 203 -10.21 22.93 -5.68
C SER A 203 -8.69 23.08 -5.77
N PHE A 204 -7.94 22.77 -4.71
CA PHE A 204 -6.48 22.75 -4.74
C PHE A 204 -5.96 21.73 -5.77
N TYR A 205 -6.46 20.50 -5.68
CA TYR A 205 -6.06 19.41 -6.58
C TYR A 205 -6.50 19.64 -8.03
N ALA A 206 -7.66 20.24 -8.25
CA ALA A 206 -8.11 20.62 -9.59
C ALA A 206 -7.21 21.69 -10.23
N ARG A 207 -6.83 22.73 -9.46
CA ARG A 207 -5.91 23.79 -9.92
C ARG A 207 -4.53 23.24 -10.27
N MET A 208 -4.00 22.29 -9.49
CA MET A 208 -2.72 21.63 -9.78
C MET A 208 -2.70 20.93 -11.15
N GLN A 209 -3.86 20.51 -11.65
CA GLN A 209 -4.01 19.86 -12.95
C GLN A 209 -4.54 20.81 -14.04
N HIS A 210 -4.63 22.11 -13.76
CA HIS A 210 -5.12 23.13 -14.67
C HIS A 210 -6.54 22.87 -15.21
N ILE A 211 -7.43 22.32 -14.37
CA ILE A 211 -8.83 22.06 -14.71
C ILE A 211 -9.79 22.62 -13.66
N THR A 212 -11.06 22.78 -14.05
CA THR A 212 -12.07 23.30 -13.12
C THR A 212 -12.43 22.27 -12.03
N PRO A 213 -12.74 22.69 -10.78
CA PRO A 213 -13.14 21.78 -9.72
C PRO A 213 -14.35 20.90 -10.07
N ARG A 214 -15.29 21.44 -10.85
CA ARG A 214 -16.48 20.71 -11.33
C ARG A 214 -16.09 19.57 -12.27
N TYR A 215 -15.25 19.85 -13.28
CA TYR A 215 -14.80 18.83 -14.23
C TYR A 215 -13.95 17.77 -13.55
N PHE A 216 -13.02 18.20 -12.69
CA PHE A 216 -12.22 17.31 -11.87
C PHE A 216 -13.07 16.34 -11.05
N SER A 217 -14.01 16.88 -10.25
CA SER A 217 -14.89 16.05 -9.41
C SER A 217 -15.73 15.07 -10.22
N ALA A 218 -16.21 15.49 -11.40
CA ALA A 218 -16.96 14.64 -12.30
C ALA A 218 -16.10 13.46 -12.79
N ILE A 219 -14.85 13.70 -13.20
CA ILE A 219 -13.94 12.63 -13.62
C ILE A 219 -13.64 11.66 -12.49
N ILE A 220 -13.29 12.15 -11.29
CA ILE A 220 -12.96 11.27 -10.16
C ILE A 220 -14.16 10.38 -9.80
N LYS A 221 -15.37 10.95 -9.77
CA LYS A 221 -16.60 10.19 -9.52
C LYS A 221 -16.91 9.19 -10.61
N GLU A 222 -16.76 9.58 -11.88
CA GLU A 222 -16.95 8.69 -13.02
C GLU A 222 -16.01 7.48 -12.96
N LYS A 223 -14.72 7.73 -12.67
CA LYS A 223 -13.68 6.68 -12.68
C LYS A 223 -13.68 5.80 -11.45
N THR A 224 -14.11 6.31 -10.30
CA THR A 224 -13.97 5.59 -9.03
C THR A 224 -15.27 5.22 -8.35
N GLY A 225 -16.39 5.82 -8.76
CA GLY A 225 -17.66 5.81 -8.03
C GLY A 225 -17.71 6.77 -6.84
N ASP A 226 -16.55 7.20 -6.32
CA ASP A 226 -16.40 8.08 -5.17
C ASP A 226 -16.02 9.51 -5.59
N SER A 227 -16.48 10.50 -4.82
CA SER A 227 -16.08 11.90 -5.01
C SER A 227 -14.62 12.14 -4.59
N ALA A 228 -13.99 13.16 -5.17
CA ALA A 228 -12.63 13.57 -4.79
C ALA A 228 -12.51 13.91 -3.29
N LEU A 229 -13.55 14.50 -2.68
CA LEU A 229 -13.58 14.77 -1.24
C LEU A 229 -13.54 13.48 -0.43
N GLN A 230 -14.27 12.43 -0.84
CA GLN A 230 -14.24 11.13 -0.17
C GLN A 230 -12.84 10.51 -0.22
N TRP A 231 -12.12 10.62 -1.33
CA TRP A 231 -10.72 10.18 -1.43
C TRP A 231 -9.79 10.95 -0.50
N ILE A 232 -9.90 12.29 -0.45
CA ILE A 232 -9.13 13.14 0.45
C ILE A 232 -9.37 12.74 1.90
N VAL A 233 -10.64 12.64 2.29
CA VAL A 233 -11.04 12.25 3.64
C VAL A 233 -10.51 10.86 3.98
N ARG A 234 -10.66 9.88 3.07
CA ARG A 234 -10.17 8.51 3.26
C ARG A 234 -8.67 8.51 3.55
N MET A 235 -7.88 9.26 2.79
CA MET A 235 -6.42 9.37 3.01
C MET A 235 -6.09 9.88 4.42
N VAL A 236 -6.71 10.99 4.85
CA VAL A 236 -6.48 11.59 6.17
C VAL A 236 -6.92 10.64 7.30
N ILE A 237 -8.09 10.02 7.16
CA ILE A 237 -8.65 9.13 8.18
C ILE A 237 -7.85 7.83 8.29
N THR A 238 -7.41 7.26 7.17
CA THR A 238 -6.58 6.05 7.18
C THR A 238 -5.24 6.31 7.89
N GLU A 239 -4.57 7.43 7.61
CA GLU A 239 -3.33 7.78 8.35
C GLU A 239 -3.62 8.00 9.84
N ALA A 240 -4.71 8.72 10.17
CA ALA A 240 -5.10 8.95 11.55
C ALA A 240 -5.34 7.64 12.32
N LYS A 241 -6.04 6.67 11.71
CA LYS A 241 -6.27 5.34 12.30
C LYS A 241 -4.95 4.61 12.54
N GLN A 242 -4.05 4.59 11.56
CA GLN A 242 -2.74 3.97 11.72
C GLN A 242 -1.94 4.60 12.86
N LEU A 243 -1.86 5.94 12.93
CA LEU A 243 -1.16 6.64 14.02
C LEU A 243 -1.80 6.36 15.39
N LEU A 244 -3.14 6.28 15.45
CA LEU A 244 -3.85 5.97 16.70
C LEU A 244 -3.57 4.55 17.20
N GLU A 245 -3.32 3.62 16.29
CA GLU A 245 -3.12 2.20 16.57
C GLU A 245 -1.65 1.83 16.78
N GLU A 246 -0.71 2.40 16.04
CA GLU A 246 0.68 1.94 16.00
C GLU A 246 1.66 2.86 16.73
N SER A 247 1.23 4.04 17.18
CA SER A 247 2.11 5.01 17.83
C SER A 247 1.61 5.40 19.23
N ASP A 248 2.57 5.76 20.07
CA ASP A 248 2.32 6.32 21.41
C ASP A 248 2.04 7.83 21.39
N LEU A 249 1.95 8.44 20.20
CA LEU A 249 1.67 9.86 20.04
C LEU A 249 0.36 10.24 20.73
N SER A 250 0.34 11.34 21.45
CA SER A 250 -0.89 11.91 21.99
C SER A 250 -1.86 12.31 20.87
N ILE A 251 -3.16 12.41 21.19
CA ILE A 251 -4.17 12.87 20.23
C ILE A 251 -3.85 14.28 19.71
N LYS A 252 -3.15 15.10 20.51
CA LYS A 252 -2.65 16.41 20.13
C LYS A 252 -1.53 16.31 19.10
N GLU A 253 -0.51 15.49 19.34
CA GLU A 253 0.59 15.28 18.39
C GLU A 253 0.10 14.71 17.05
N ILE A 254 -0.87 13.80 17.08
CA ILE A 254 -1.51 13.29 15.85
C ILE A 254 -2.24 14.41 15.10
N ALA A 255 -2.98 15.26 15.81
CA ALA A 255 -3.65 16.41 15.20
C ALA A 255 -2.63 17.37 14.55
N ASP A 256 -1.51 17.65 15.24
CA ASP A 256 -0.43 18.51 14.77
C ASP A 256 0.27 17.89 13.55
N GLN A 257 0.59 16.59 13.58
CA GLN A 257 1.21 15.86 12.47
C GLN A 257 0.33 15.81 11.22
N LEU A 258 -0.99 15.64 11.43
CA LEU A 258 -1.98 15.73 10.38
C LEU A 258 -2.33 17.19 10.02
N ASN A 259 -1.65 18.18 10.60
CA ASN A 259 -1.80 19.61 10.30
C ASN A 259 -3.26 20.10 10.48
N PHE A 260 -3.92 19.65 11.55
CA PHE A 260 -5.17 20.23 12.03
C PHE A 260 -4.89 21.44 12.93
N PRO A 261 -5.74 22.48 12.91
CA PRO A 261 -5.51 23.70 13.68
C PRO A 261 -5.59 23.48 15.19
N THR A 262 -6.43 22.53 15.64
CA THR A 262 -6.48 22.11 17.04
C THR A 262 -6.86 20.63 17.16
N GLN A 263 -6.50 20.03 18.30
CA GLN A 263 -6.95 18.69 18.69
C GLN A 263 -8.48 18.55 18.65
N SER A 264 -9.22 19.60 19.02
CA SER A 264 -10.69 19.58 19.01
C SER A 264 -11.26 19.53 17.59
N PHE A 265 -10.65 20.24 16.63
CA PHE A 265 -11.03 20.14 15.22
C PHE A 265 -10.75 18.76 14.65
N PHE A 266 -9.57 18.18 14.93
CA PHE A 266 -9.26 16.80 14.56
C PHE A 266 -10.27 15.81 15.17
N GLY A 267 -10.58 15.95 16.46
CA GLY A 267 -11.53 15.07 17.14
C GLY A 267 -12.93 15.09 16.51
N LYS A 268 -13.44 16.27 16.15
CA LYS A 268 -14.71 16.42 15.42
C LYS A 268 -14.64 15.80 14.02
N TYR A 269 -13.58 16.09 13.27
CA TYR A 269 -13.36 15.56 11.93
C TYR A 269 -13.29 14.03 11.94
N PHE A 270 -12.49 13.44 12.82
CA PHE A 270 -12.36 11.99 12.95
C PHE A 270 -13.69 11.35 13.34
N LYS A 271 -14.37 11.89 14.37
CA LYS A 271 -15.67 11.36 14.82
C LYS A 271 -16.74 11.44 13.74
N GLN A 272 -16.74 12.49 12.91
CA GLN A 272 -17.67 12.62 11.80
C GLN A 272 -17.57 11.45 10.81
N TYR A 273 -16.36 10.97 10.51
CA TYR A 273 -16.14 9.93 9.48
C TYR A 273 -15.97 8.53 10.05
N VAL A 274 -15.59 8.39 11.32
CA VAL A 274 -15.35 7.10 11.97
C VAL A 274 -16.46 6.73 12.96
N GLY A 275 -17.28 7.69 13.38
CA GLY A 275 -18.41 7.50 14.31
C GLY A 275 -18.03 7.62 15.80
N VAL A 276 -16.78 7.31 16.15
CA VAL A 276 -16.24 7.38 17.52
C VAL A 276 -15.14 8.42 17.66
N SER A 277 -14.86 8.86 18.89
CA SER A 277 -13.75 9.81 19.12
C SER A 277 -12.38 9.16 18.89
N PRO A 278 -11.31 9.92 18.56
CA PRO A 278 -9.96 9.36 18.42
C PRO A 278 -9.48 8.58 19.65
N LYS A 279 -9.81 9.08 20.86
CA LYS A 279 -9.45 8.44 22.13
C LYS A 279 -10.17 7.10 22.30
N GLU A 280 -11.47 7.08 22.01
CA GLU A 280 -12.28 5.87 22.06
C GLU A 280 -11.82 4.84 21.03
N TYR A 281 -11.51 5.27 19.80
CA TYR A 281 -10.95 4.41 18.76
C TYR A 281 -9.65 3.74 19.22
N ARG A 282 -8.70 4.51 19.77
CA ARG A 282 -7.45 3.99 20.31
C ARG A 282 -7.68 2.96 21.42
N ASN A 283 -8.59 3.27 22.35
CA ASN A 283 -8.89 2.36 23.45
C ASN A 283 -9.50 1.04 22.95
N ASN A 284 -10.36 1.09 21.94
CA ASN A 284 -10.96 -0.09 21.34
C ASN A 284 -9.90 -0.94 20.62
N ALA A 285 -9.03 -0.31 19.82
CA ALA A 285 -7.93 -1.00 19.16
C ALA A 285 -6.96 -1.67 20.16
N ALA A 286 -6.62 -0.97 21.25
CA ALA A 286 -5.81 -1.53 22.32
C ALA A 286 -6.52 -2.72 23.03
N THR A 287 -7.84 -2.64 23.21
CA THR A 287 -8.62 -3.72 23.83
C THR A 287 -8.67 -4.96 22.93
N THR A 288 -8.80 -4.80 21.61
CA THR A 288 -8.74 -5.90 20.64
C THR A 288 -7.39 -6.61 20.65
N ARG A 289 -6.28 -5.90 20.93
CA ARG A 289 -4.93 -6.47 21.07
C ARG A 289 -4.66 -7.19 22.39
N ILE A 290 -5.45 -6.93 23.44
CA ILE A 290 -5.22 -7.46 24.80
C ILE A 290 -6.18 -8.63 25.13
N LYS A 291 -7.35 -8.69 24.50
CA LYS A 291 -8.41 -9.63 24.88
C LYS A 291 -8.47 -10.95 24.12
N ARG A 292 -7.51 -11.28 23.24
CA ARG A 292 -7.54 -12.53 22.45
C ARG A 292 -6.16 -13.12 22.30
#